data_AF-F5RG95-F1
#
_entry.id   AF-F5RG95-F1
#
_cell.length_a   1.000
_cell.length_b   1.000
_cell.length_c   1.000
_cell.angle_alpha   90.00
_cell.angle_beta   90.00
_cell.angle_gamma   90.00
#
_symmetry.space_group_name_H-M   'P 1'
#
loop_
_entity.id
_entity.type
_entity.pdbx_description
1 polymer ?
#
loop_
_entity_poly.entity_id
_entity_poly.type
_entity_poly.pdbx_seq_one_letter_code
_entity_poly.pdbx_strand_id
1 'polypeptide(L)'
;MDLSPLIALAVPLAGCVLAAHCGLSAAGAARPAYVAAALGVALALGLGLTFVQSALHTLCIESLHLCTQRGDRNMGYWFQSLLATPVFWLTGWVAWRTRRAR
;
A
#
# COMPACT_ATOMS: atom_id res chain seq x y z
N MET A 1 -17.68 17.54 3.77
CA MET A 1 -17.71 16.16 3.24
C MET A 1 -16.55 15.43 3.88
N ASP A 2 -16.79 14.28 4.50
CA ASP A 2 -15.73 13.53 5.18
C ASP A 2 -14.79 12.89 4.14
N LEU A 3 -13.54 13.35 4.07
CA LEU A 3 -12.51 12.84 3.14
C LEU A 3 -11.79 11.58 3.64
N SER A 4 -12.10 11.15 4.87
CA SER A 4 -11.52 9.95 5.49
C SER A 4 -11.60 8.68 4.63
N PRO A 5 -12.74 8.30 4.01
CA PRO A 5 -12.81 7.09 3.18
C PRO A 5 -12.01 7.20 1.88
N LEU A 6 -11.85 8.41 1.34
CA LEU A 6 -11.04 8.65 0.14
C LEU A 6 -9.56 8.42 0.41
N ILE A 7 -9.05 8.92 1.55
CA ILE A 7 -7.66 8.70 1.97
C ILE A 7 -7.40 7.21 2.21
N ALA A 8 -8.34 6.53 2.88
CA ALA A 8 -8.26 5.11 3.17
C ALA A 8 -8.30 4.20 1.93
N LEU A 9 -8.86 4.67 0.80
CA LEU A 9 -8.85 3.95 -0.47
C LEU A 9 -7.63 4.29 -1.32
N ALA A 10 -7.29 5.58 -1.42
CA ALA A 10 -6.23 6.07 -2.30
C ALA A 10 -4.85 5.57 -1.89
N VAL A 11 -4.56 5.48 -0.59
CA VAL A 11 -3.25 5.07 -0.07
C VAL A 11 -2.94 3.60 -0.41
N PRO A 12 -3.83 2.62 -0.14
CA PRO A 12 -3.62 1.24 -0.60
C PRO A 12 -3.55 1.10 -2.12
N LEU A 13 -4.36 1.86 -2.88
CA LEU A 13 -4.31 1.82 -4.34
C LEU A 13 -2.93 2.26 -4.88
N ALA A 14 -2.36 3.33 -4.30
CA ALA A 14 -1.00 3.75 -4.63
C ALA A 14 0.02 2.64 -4.32
N GLY A 15 -0.13 1.93 -3.20
CA GLY A 15 0.68 0.77 -2.84
C GLY A 15 0.62 -0.35 -3.89
N CYS A 16 -0.57 -0.68 -4.38
CA CYS A 16 -0.76 -1.67 -5.44
C CYS A 16 -0.08 -1.26 -6.76
N VAL A 17 -0.18 0.02 -7.14
CA VAL A 17 0.47 0.53 -8.36
C VAL A 17 1.99 0.45 -8.24
N LEU A 18 2.55 0.85 -7.10
CA LEU A 18 3.99 0.76 -6.84
C LEU A 18 4.46 -0.70 -6.85
N ALA A 19 3.74 -1.60 -6.18
CA ALA A 19 4.07 -3.01 -6.14
C ALA A 19 4.02 -3.67 -7.54
N ALA A 20 3.01 -3.34 -8.34
CA ALA A 20 2.91 -3.79 -9.73
C ALA A 20 4.07 -3.25 -10.58
N HIS A 21 4.43 -1.97 -10.43
CA HIS A 21 5.56 -1.38 -11.14
C HIS A 21 6.89 -2.08 -10.80
N CYS A 22 7.14 -2.39 -9.52
CA CYS A 22 8.28 -3.19 -9.09
C CYS A 22 8.25 -4.62 -9.66
N GLY A 23 7.08 -5.25 -9.74
CA GLY A 23 6.93 -6.56 -10.38
C GLY A 23 7.28 -6.52 -11.87
N LEU A 24 6.80 -5.50 -12.58
CA LEU A 24 7.13 -5.30 -13.99
C LEU A 24 8.62 -5.02 -14.20
N SER A 25 9.28 -4.22 -13.37
CA SER A 25 10.70 -3.91 -13.57
C SER A 25 11.63 -5.09 -13.25
N ALA A 26 11.19 -6.04 -12.42
CA ALA A 26 11.98 -7.19 -11.99
C ALA A 26 11.82 -8.45 -12.87
N ALA A 27 11.23 -8.35 -14.07
CA ALA A 27 10.94 -9.51 -14.93
C ALA A 27 12.17 -10.37 -15.28
N GLY A 28 13.37 -9.78 -15.31
CA GLY A 28 14.63 -10.48 -15.54
C GLY A 28 15.20 -11.24 -14.33
N ALA A 29 14.64 -11.04 -13.12
CA ALA A 29 15.15 -11.66 -11.90
C ALA A 29 14.83 -13.16 -11.83
N ALA A 30 15.70 -13.95 -11.19
CA ALA A 30 15.41 -15.34 -10.87
C ALA A 30 14.22 -15.44 -9.90
N ARG A 31 13.38 -16.48 -10.06
CA ARG A 31 12.18 -16.68 -9.24
C ARG A 31 12.42 -16.58 -7.72
N PRO A 32 13.43 -17.25 -7.11
CA PRO A 32 13.64 -17.16 -5.66
C PRO A 32 14.09 -15.76 -5.21
N ALA A 33 14.96 -15.11 -5.98
CA ALA A 33 15.41 -13.74 -5.70
C ALA A 33 14.25 -12.74 -5.77
N TYR A 34 13.36 -12.89 -6.75
CA TYR A 34 12.18 -12.05 -6.88
C TYR A 34 11.21 -12.23 -5.71
N VAL A 35 10.92 -13.45 -5.28
CA VAL A 35 9.99 -13.71 -4.15
C VAL A 35 10.46 -13.02 -2.87
N ALA A 36 11.75 -13.15 -2.54
CA ALA A 36 12.33 -12.51 -1.37
C ALA A 36 12.29 -10.98 -1.47
N ALA A 37 12.67 -10.42 -2.62
CA ALA A 37 12.62 -8.97 -2.85
C ALA A 37 11.18 -8.43 -2.82
N ALA A 38 10.22 -9.14 -3.42
CA ALA A 38 8.81 -8.75 -3.43
C ALA A 38 8.21 -8.74 -2.02
N LEU A 39 8.59 -9.70 -1.16
CA LEU A 39 8.16 -9.69 0.24
C LEU A 39 8.72 -8.48 0.99
N GLY A 40 10.00 -8.18 0.79
CA GLY A 40 10.64 -7.00 1.38
C GLY A 40 9.99 -5.68 0.94
N VAL A 41 9.70 -5.54 -0.36
CA VAL A 41 9.00 -4.38 -0.92
C VAL A 41 7.58 -4.27 -0.38
N ALA A 42 6.84 -5.38 -0.31
CA ALA A 42 5.48 -5.37 0.23
C ALA A 42 5.45 -4.95 1.70
N LEU A 43 6.39 -5.44 2.52
CA LEU A 43 6.53 -5.03 3.92
C LEU A 43 6.91 -3.55 4.05
N ALA A 44 7.87 -3.08 3.24
CA ALA A 44 8.27 -1.68 3.22
C ALA A 44 7.11 -0.75 2.81
N LEU A 45 6.33 -1.14 1.80
CA LEU A 45 5.12 -0.42 1.38
C LEU A 45 4.05 -0.45 2.48
N GLY A 46 3.77 -1.61 3.08
CA GLY A 46 2.80 -1.73 4.17
C GLY A 46 3.14 -0.83 5.36
N LEU A 47 4.40 -0.84 5.80
CA LEU A 47 4.89 0.02 6.88
C LEU A 47 4.87 1.50 6.48
N GLY A 48 5.46 1.85 5.33
CA GLY A 48 5.55 3.24 4.87
C GLY A 48 4.18 3.89 4.65
N LEU A 49 3.26 3.17 4.00
CA LEU A 49 1.91 3.65 3.74
C LEU A 49 1.09 3.78 5.03
N THR A 50 1.36 2.96 6.04
CA THR A 50 0.75 3.13 7.38
C THR A 50 1.14 4.48 8.00
N PHE A 51 2.42 4.86 7.91
CA PHE A 51 2.87 6.19 8.35
C PHE A 51 2.26 7.32 7.52
N VAL A 52 2.22 7.18 6.18
CA VAL A 52 1.63 8.18 5.28
C VAL A 52 0.13 8.37 5.55
N GLN A 53 -0.61 7.29 5.77
CA GLN A 53 -2.04 7.32 6.07
C GLN A 53 -2.31 8.03 7.41
N SER A 54 -1.47 7.76 8.42
CA SER A 54 -1.52 8.46 9.72
C SER A 54 -1.22 9.96 9.59
N ALA A 55 -0.20 10.32 8.82
CA ALA A 55 0.16 11.71 8.56
C ALA A 55 -0.94 12.47 7.79
N LEU A 56 -1.50 11.87 6.73
CA LEU A 56 -2.59 12.45 5.94
C LEU A 56 -3.85 12.67 6.77
N HIS A 57 -4.22 11.71 7.64
CA HIS A 57 -5.34 11.91 8.56
C HIS A 57 -5.07 13.02 9.57
N THR A 58 -3.85 13.09 10.11
CA THR A 58 -3.44 14.14 11.05
C THR A 58 -3.55 15.52 10.39
N LEU A 59 -3.01 15.69 9.18
CA LEU A 59 -3.10 16.92 8.40
C LEU A 59 -4.55 17.30 8.05
N CYS A 60 -5.37 16.32 7.68
CA CYS A 60 -6.77 16.58 7.33
C CYS A 60 -7.60 17.08 8.53
N ILE A 61 -7.30 16.58 9.74
CA ILE A 61 -8.00 16.96 10.97
C ILE A 61 -7.46 18.29 11.51
N GLU A 62 -6.13 18.43 11.61
CA GLU A 62 -5.49 19.56 12.29
C GLU A 62 -5.34 20.79 11.40
N SER A 63 -5.09 20.63 10.09
CA SER A 63 -4.83 21.76 9.19
C SER A 63 -6.02 22.16 8.33
N LEU A 64 -6.85 21.19 7.91
CA LEU A 64 -7.98 21.47 7.03
C LEU A 64 -9.36 21.43 7.72
N HIS A 65 -9.46 20.81 8.91
CA HIS A 65 -10.73 20.57 9.61
C HIS A 65 -11.82 19.91 8.73
N LEU A 66 -11.42 19.23 7.66
CA LEU A 66 -12.33 18.58 6.70
C LEU A 66 -12.62 17.12 7.07
N CYS A 67 -11.85 16.54 7.98
CA CYS A 67 -12.03 15.20 8.50
C CYS A 67 -12.56 15.27 9.94
N THR A 68 -13.72 14.68 10.20
CA THR A 68 -14.41 14.71 11.51
C THR A 68 -14.04 13.55 12.42
N GLN A 69 -13.39 12.50 11.90
CA GLN A 69 -12.95 11.36 12.70
C GLN A 69 -11.53 10.94 12.35
N ARG A 70 -10.72 10.72 13.39
CA ARG A 70 -9.49 9.94 13.31
C ARG A 70 -9.83 8.43 13.33
N GLY A 71 -10.81 8.01 12.52
CA GLY A 71 -11.33 6.64 12.55
C GLY A 71 -11.61 6.12 13.96
N ASP A 72 -12.47 6.82 14.72
CA ASP A 72 -12.77 6.45 16.10
C ASP A 72 -13.57 5.14 16.15
N ARG A 73 -12.85 4.03 16.39
CA ARG A 73 -13.18 2.89 17.28
C ARG A 73 -12.45 1.60 16.91
N ASN A 74 -11.88 1.50 15.72
CA ASN A 74 -11.16 0.30 15.27
C ASN A 74 -9.71 0.62 14.92
N MET A 75 -8.77 0.17 15.77
CA MET A 75 -7.33 0.14 15.45
C MET A 75 -7.04 -0.50 14.08
N GLY A 76 -7.93 -1.34 13.55
CA GLY A 76 -7.81 -1.94 12.22
C GLY A 76 -7.66 -0.94 11.06
N TYR A 77 -8.21 0.27 11.17
CA TYR A 77 -8.05 1.30 10.13
C TYR A 77 -6.63 1.86 10.06
N TRP A 78 -5.91 1.85 11.19
CA TRP A 78 -4.53 2.32 11.29
C TRP A 78 -3.57 1.33 10.62
N PHE A 79 -3.88 0.04 10.73
CA PHE A 79 -3.09 -1.04 10.14
C PHE A 79 -3.63 -1.50 8.78
N GLN A 80 -4.59 -0.79 8.18
CA GLN A 80 -5.22 -1.22 6.92
C GLN A 80 -4.19 -1.40 5.79
N SER A 81 -3.21 -0.50 5.72
CA SER A 81 -2.08 -0.61 4.78
C SER A 81 -1.14 -1.77 5.12
N LEU A 82 -0.96 -2.09 6.40
CA LEU A 82 -0.19 -3.25 6.85
C LEU A 82 -0.92 -4.58 6.53
N LEU A 83 -2.24 -4.61 6.71
CA LEU A 83 -3.12 -5.72 6.34
C LEU A 83 -3.22 -5.90 4.83
N ALA A 84 -2.96 -4.84 4.05
CA ALA A 84 -2.86 -4.89 2.59
C ALA A 84 -1.50 -5.43 2.08
N THR A 85 -0.52 -5.69 2.95
CA THR A 85 0.78 -6.27 2.57
C THR A 85 0.68 -7.53 1.70
N PRO A 86 -0.19 -8.53 1.99
CA PRO A 86 -0.37 -9.69 1.12
C PRO A 86 -0.90 -9.30 -0.27
N VAL A 87 -1.72 -8.26 -0.36
CA VAL A 87 -2.26 -7.73 -1.62
C VAL A 87 -1.15 -7.07 -2.43
N PHE A 88 -0.25 -6.30 -1.80
CA PHE A 88 0.92 -5.71 -2.47
C PHE A 88 1.86 -6.80 -2.99
N TRP A 89 2.08 -7.86 -2.21
CA TRP A 89 2.90 -8.98 -2.66
C TRP A 89 2.28 -9.73 -3.84
N LEU A 90 0.98 -10.02 -3.79
CA LEU A 90 0.26 -10.69 -4.88
C LEU A 90 0.19 -9.84 -6.16
N THR A 91 -0.05 -8.53 -6.04
CA THR A 91 -0.10 -7.63 -7.20
C THR A 91 1.26 -7.53 -7.89
N GLY A 92 2.35 -7.41 -7.11
CA GLY A 92 3.71 -7.50 -7.64
C GLY A 92 3.94 -8.83 -8.35
N TRP A 93 3.59 -9.95 -7.70
CA TRP A 93 3.77 -11.29 -8.25
C TRP A 93 3.05 -11.51 -9.58
N VAL A 94 1.79 -11.08 -9.68
CA VAL A 94 0.99 -11.15 -10.91
C VAL A 94 1.63 -10.29 -12.01
N ALA A 95 2.08 -9.08 -11.69
CA ALA A 95 2.73 -8.19 -12.64
C ALA A 95 4.07 -8.75 -13.15
N TRP A 96 4.86 -9.35 -12.28
CA TRP A 96 6.10 -10.03 -12.65
C TRP A 96 5.86 -11.24 -13.56
N ARG A 97 4.89 -12.10 -13.20
CA ARG A 97 4.56 -13.29 -13.96
C ARG A 97 4.03 -12.97 -15.35
N THR A 98 3.16 -11.96 -15.46
CA THR A 98 2.60 -11.53 -16.75
C THR A 98 3.65 -10.98 -17.70
N ARG A 99 4.65 -10.24 -17.20
CA ARG A 99 5.74 -9.73 -18.04
C ARG A 99 6.76 -10.80 -18.41
N ARG A 100 7.02 -11.79 -17.55
CA ARG A 100 7.93 -12.91 -17.85
C ARG A 100 7.33 -13.92 -18.85
N ALA A 101 6.00 -13.98 -18.94
CA ALA A 101 5.30 -14.85 -19.89
C ALA A 101 5.21 -14.26 -21.31
N ARG A 102 5.58 -12.98 -21.49
CA ARG A 102 5.72 -12.32 -22.79
C ARG A 102 7.17 -12.36 -23.23
#